data_AF-A0A8J4T3B8-F1
#
_entry.id   AF-A0A8J4T3B8-F1
#
_cell.length_a   1.000
_cell.length_b   1.000
_cell.length_c   1.000
_cell.angle_alpha   90.00
_cell.angle_beta   90.00
_cell.angle_gamma   90.00
#
_symmetry.space_group_name_H-M   'P 1'
#
loop_
_entity.id
_entity.type
_entity.pdbx_description
1 polymer ?
#
loop_
_entity_poly.entity_id
_entity_poly.type
_entity_poly.pdbx_seq_one_letter_code
_entity_poly.pdbx_strand_id
1 'polypeptide(L)'
;MSDRPTFLSTFSGETDWKVITINVHDPMANKLNDITDVEKHMPGFLKATRDWFKYYKVPTGKPENRFAFNGDFKDKAFALATIEQTHKQWQLLISGKVDSSGIVCSNVSVKNSPYLVPTEDFKAELLKCVPFTVGDQPNDPAIEQWHFCNPDM
;
A
#
# COMPACT_ATOMS: atom_id res chain seq x y z
N MET A 1 -10.75 -17.04 -7.21
CA MET A 1 -10.76 -15.73 -7.90
C MET A 1 -9.63 -14.93 -7.29
N SER A 2 -8.53 -14.78 -8.02
CA SER A 2 -7.26 -14.27 -7.49
C SER A 2 -7.14 -12.76 -7.76
N ASP A 3 -6.89 -11.98 -6.72
CA ASP A 3 -6.40 -10.61 -6.84
C ASP A 3 -5.04 -10.61 -7.57
N ARG A 4 -4.84 -9.64 -8.47
CA ARG A 4 -3.70 -9.59 -9.41
C ARG A 4 -2.86 -8.34 -9.18
N PRO A 5 -1.73 -8.49 -8.48
CA PRO A 5 -0.83 -7.40 -8.17
C PRO A 5 0.39 -7.31 -9.11
N THR A 6 0.90 -6.10 -9.29
CA THR A 6 2.04 -5.70 -10.13
C THR A 6 2.80 -4.52 -9.44
N PHE A 7 4.08 -4.23 -9.68
CA PHE A 7 4.93 -3.60 -8.62
C PHE A 7 5.73 -2.33 -8.98
N LEU A 8 5.94 -1.43 -8.00
CA LEU A 8 6.93 -0.32 -7.98
C LEU A 8 7.55 -0.20 -6.57
N SER A 9 8.84 0.15 -6.42
CA SER A 9 9.49 0.30 -5.10
C SER A 9 10.15 1.65 -4.95
N THR A 10 9.87 2.38 -3.87
CA THR A 10 10.59 3.60 -3.49
C THR A 10 11.62 3.36 -2.38
N PHE A 11 12.74 4.09 -2.39
CA PHE A 11 13.80 4.06 -1.38
C PHE A 11 14.03 5.44 -0.76
N SER A 12 13.79 5.54 0.55
CA SER A 12 14.22 6.68 1.39
C SER A 12 14.81 6.19 2.72
N GLY A 13 15.69 5.18 2.66
CA GLY A 13 16.26 4.48 3.83
C GLY A 13 15.55 3.15 4.16
N GLU A 14 14.34 2.95 3.65
CA GLU A 14 13.53 1.73 3.80
C GLU A 14 12.97 1.28 2.45
N THR A 15 12.54 0.02 2.36
CA THR A 15 11.90 -0.53 1.16
C THR A 15 10.39 -0.34 1.25
N ASP A 16 9.82 0.41 0.32
CA ASP A 16 8.39 0.69 0.26
C ASP A 16 7.80 0.19 -1.07
N TRP A 17 7.17 -0.99 -1.02
CA TRP A 17 6.56 -1.65 -2.17
C TRP A 17 5.16 -1.08 -2.47
N LYS A 18 4.93 -0.71 -3.73
CA LYS A 18 3.66 -0.26 -4.28
C LYS A 18 3.09 -1.32 -5.20
N VAL A 19 1.93 -1.83 -4.84
CA VAL A 19 1.26 -2.90 -5.55
C VAL A 19 0.13 -2.34 -6.41
N ILE A 20 0.31 -2.37 -7.73
CA ILE A 20 -0.64 -2.05 -8.79
C ILE A 20 -1.60 -3.23 -8.97
N THR A 21 -2.88 -3.01 -8.69
CA THR A 21 -3.94 -4.02 -8.82
C THR A 21 -5.12 -3.44 -9.55
N ILE A 22 -6.03 -4.31 -10.00
CA ILE A 22 -7.35 -3.92 -10.48
C ILE A 22 -8.43 -4.70 -9.75
N ASN A 23 -9.56 -4.05 -9.49
CA ASN A 23 -10.75 -4.72 -8.97
C ASN A 23 -11.18 -5.84 -9.93
N VAL A 24 -11.39 -7.05 -9.41
CA VAL A 24 -11.80 -8.23 -10.20
C VAL A 24 -13.15 -8.08 -10.90
N HIS A 25 -14.00 -7.15 -10.45
CA HIS A 25 -15.28 -6.82 -11.07
C HIS A 25 -15.20 -5.66 -12.05
N ASP A 26 -14.03 -5.05 -12.23
CA ASP A 26 -13.84 -4.01 -13.23
C ASP A 26 -14.01 -4.59 -14.65
N PRO A 27 -14.73 -3.90 -15.57
CA PRO A 27 -14.86 -4.34 -16.96
C PRO A 27 -13.53 -4.59 -17.69
N MET A 28 -12.44 -3.95 -17.26
CA MET A 28 -11.09 -4.12 -17.80
C MET A 28 -10.30 -5.28 -17.17
N ALA A 29 -10.77 -5.88 -16.06
CA ALA A 29 -10.02 -6.88 -15.30
C ALA A 29 -9.59 -8.10 -16.14
N ASN A 30 -10.42 -8.53 -17.09
CA ASN A 30 -10.09 -9.66 -17.98
C ASN A 30 -9.05 -9.30 -19.07
N LYS A 31 -8.84 -8.00 -19.33
CA LYS A 31 -7.87 -7.50 -20.31
C LYS A 31 -6.52 -7.15 -19.69
N LEU A 32 -6.44 -7.06 -18.36
CA LEU A 32 -5.26 -6.61 -17.62
C LEU A 32 -4.72 -7.75 -16.76
N ASN A 33 -3.88 -8.58 -17.36
CA ASN A 33 -3.38 -9.81 -16.74
C ASN A 33 -1.93 -9.69 -16.25
N ASP A 34 -1.15 -8.78 -16.85
CA ASP A 34 0.20 -8.43 -16.44
C ASP A 34 0.49 -6.93 -16.65
N ILE A 35 1.68 -6.46 -16.23
CA ILE A 35 2.08 -5.05 -16.29
C ILE A 35 2.07 -4.48 -17.71
N THR A 36 2.39 -5.32 -18.69
CA THR A 36 2.46 -4.92 -20.10
C THR A 36 1.09 -4.60 -20.67
N ASP A 37 0.03 -5.26 -20.18
CA ASP A 37 -1.35 -4.97 -20.56
C ASP A 37 -1.79 -3.58 -20.09
N VAL A 38 -1.27 -3.12 -18.94
CA VAL A 38 -1.55 -1.79 -18.41
C VAL A 38 -1.05 -0.72 -19.38
N GLU A 39 0.21 -0.80 -19.82
CA GLU A 39 0.74 0.18 -20.79
C GLU A 39 0.02 0.09 -22.14
N LYS A 40 -0.38 -1.12 -22.56
CA LYS A 40 -1.12 -1.34 -23.81
C LYS A 40 -2.52 -0.71 -23.80
N HIS A 41 -3.24 -0.83 -22.69
CA HIS A 41 -4.63 -0.37 -22.58
C HIS A 41 -4.76 1.03 -21.95
N MET A 42 -3.74 1.47 -21.22
CA MET A 42 -3.68 2.74 -20.50
C MET A 42 -2.30 3.40 -20.72
N PRO A 43 -1.98 3.81 -21.96
CA PRO A 43 -0.67 4.35 -22.30
C PRO A 43 -0.33 5.58 -21.47
N GLY A 44 0.87 5.60 -20.89
CA GLY A 44 1.35 6.68 -20.02
C GLY A 44 0.93 6.57 -18.55
N PHE A 45 0.02 5.66 -18.19
CA PHE A 45 -0.45 5.50 -16.80
C PHE A 45 0.67 5.07 -15.84
N LEU A 46 1.54 4.17 -16.28
CA LEU A 46 2.69 3.72 -15.49
C LEU A 46 3.71 4.83 -15.29
N LYS A 47 3.96 5.62 -16.34
CA LYS A 47 4.82 6.82 -16.23
C LYS A 47 4.23 7.82 -15.24
N ALA A 48 2.95 8.15 -15.35
CA ALA A 48 2.28 9.09 -14.45
C ALA A 48 2.30 8.60 -12.99
N THR A 49 2.11 7.29 -12.76
CA THR A 49 2.19 6.67 -11.43
C THR A 49 3.60 6.79 -10.84
N ARG A 50 4.64 6.52 -11.63
CA ARG A 50 6.03 6.69 -11.21
C ARG A 50 6.34 8.15 -10.89
N ASP A 51 5.92 9.08 -11.74
CA ASP A 51 6.13 10.51 -11.52
C ASP A 51 5.40 10.98 -10.25
N TRP A 52 4.19 10.50 -9.99
CA TRP A 52 3.46 10.80 -8.76
C TRP A 52 4.26 10.39 -7.52
N PHE A 53 4.74 9.14 -7.47
CA PHE A 53 5.57 8.67 -6.34
C PHE A 53 6.93 9.38 -6.26
N LYS A 54 7.46 9.87 -7.38
CA LYS A 54 8.71 10.64 -7.41
C LYS A 54 8.53 11.99 -6.73
N TYR A 55 7.44 12.69 -7.04
CA TYR A 55 7.26 14.11 -6.72
C TYR A 55 6.34 14.42 -5.53
N TYR A 56 5.49 13.50 -5.04
CA TYR A 56 4.44 13.85 -4.06
C TYR A 56 4.95 14.47 -2.73
N LYS A 57 6.22 14.27 -2.36
CA LYS A 57 6.85 14.86 -1.17
C LYS A 57 7.60 16.17 -1.44
N VAL A 58 7.82 16.53 -2.70
CA VAL A 58 8.56 17.74 -3.09
C VAL A 58 7.88 19.02 -2.60
N PRO A 59 6.54 19.18 -2.71
CA PRO A 59 5.86 20.35 -2.13
C PRO A 59 6.06 20.52 -0.62
N THR A 60 6.37 19.45 0.11
CA THR A 60 6.64 19.50 1.56
C THR A 60 8.11 19.78 1.88
N GLY A 61 8.91 20.22 0.90
CA GLY A 61 10.35 20.49 1.06
C GLY A 61 11.24 19.25 1.17
N LYS A 62 10.72 18.05 0.89
CA LYS A 62 11.50 16.80 0.90
C LYS A 62 12.06 16.52 -0.50
N PRO A 63 13.20 15.80 -0.61
CA PRO A 63 13.74 15.44 -1.92
C PRO A 63 12.82 14.47 -2.68
N GLU A 64 13.03 14.37 -3.98
CA GLU A 64 12.41 13.35 -4.83
C GLU A 64 12.65 11.94 -4.27
N ASN A 65 11.64 11.07 -4.33
CA ASN A 65 11.84 9.67 -3.98
C ASN A 65 12.67 8.96 -5.06
N ARG A 66 13.56 8.06 -4.63
CA ARG A 66 14.32 7.19 -5.53
C ARG A 66 13.61 5.85 -5.69
N PHE A 67 13.91 5.13 -6.76
CA PHE A 67 13.29 3.83 -7.04
C PHE A 67 14.31 2.70 -7.12
N ALA A 68 13.86 1.50 -6.76
CA ALA A 68 14.56 0.27 -7.12
C ALA A 68 14.50 0.01 -8.62
N PHE A 69 15.41 -0.84 -9.13
CA PHE A 69 15.38 -1.31 -10.52
C PHE A 69 15.24 -0.18 -11.54
N ASN A 70 15.89 0.96 -11.30
CA ASN A 70 15.80 2.14 -12.17
C ASN A 70 14.37 2.69 -12.39
N GLY A 71 13.42 2.37 -11.48
CA GLY A 71 12.03 2.76 -11.63
C GLY A 71 11.22 1.90 -12.60
N ASP A 72 11.72 0.71 -12.94
CA ASP A 72 10.98 -0.26 -13.75
C ASP A 72 9.92 -0.98 -12.92
N PHE A 73 8.73 -1.09 -13.49
CA PHE A 73 7.68 -1.91 -12.89
C PHE A 73 8.01 -3.39 -13.07
N LYS A 74 7.79 -4.19 -12.03
CA LYS A 74 7.96 -5.65 -12.09
C LYS A 74 6.65 -6.32 -12.43
N ASP A 75 6.75 -7.45 -13.13
CA ASP A 75 5.62 -8.26 -13.57
C ASP A 75 4.83 -8.86 -12.41
N LYS A 76 3.71 -9.49 -12.75
CA LYS A 76 2.84 -10.17 -11.79
C LYS A 76 3.52 -11.34 -11.05
N ALA A 77 4.49 -12.02 -11.66
CA ALA A 77 5.13 -13.16 -11.02
C ALA A 77 6.03 -12.70 -9.86
N PHE A 78 6.85 -11.69 -10.11
CA PHE A 78 7.66 -11.04 -9.08
C PHE A 78 6.77 -10.48 -7.96
N ALA A 79 5.66 -9.85 -8.35
CA ALA A 79 4.70 -9.26 -7.46
C ALA A 79 4.13 -10.25 -6.43
N LEU A 80 3.64 -11.39 -6.93
CA LEU A 80 3.09 -12.45 -6.09
C LEU A 80 4.15 -13.04 -5.16
N ALA A 81 5.39 -13.20 -5.63
CA ALA A 81 6.49 -13.68 -4.81
C ALA A 81 6.81 -12.74 -3.63
N THR A 82 6.79 -11.42 -3.87
CA THR A 82 6.98 -10.43 -2.79
C THR A 82 5.83 -10.45 -1.79
N ILE A 83 4.57 -10.57 -2.24
CA ILE A 83 3.41 -10.71 -1.34
C ILE A 83 3.50 -11.99 -0.52
N GLU A 84 3.89 -13.10 -1.13
CA GLU A 84 4.07 -14.35 -0.41
C GLU A 84 5.16 -14.23 0.67
N GLN A 85 6.26 -13.54 0.35
CA GLN A 85 7.33 -13.26 1.31
C GLN A 85 6.85 -12.40 2.48
N THR A 86 6.16 -11.28 2.23
CA THR A 86 5.67 -10.41 3.30
C THR A 86 4.56 -11.06 4.11
N HIS A 87 3.75 -11.93 3.48
CA HIS A 87 2.78 -12.76 4.18
C HIS A 87 3.46 -13.75 5.13
N LYS A 88 4.55 -14.42 4.71
CA LYS A 88 5.34 -15.30 5.59
C LYS A 88 5.92 -14.53 6.78
N GLN A 89 6.40 -13.31 6.56
CA GLN A 89 6.87 -12.42 7.65
C GLN A 89 5.74 -12.08 8.62
N TRP A 90 4.55 -11.72 8.12
CA TRP A 90 3.37 -11.49 8.93
C TRP A 90 2.96 -12.76 9.72
N GLN A 91 3.02 -13.95 9.12
CA GLN A 91 2.73 -15.20 9.81
C GLN A 91 3.68 -15.46 10.99
N LEU A 92 4.98 -15.16 10.82
CA LEU A 92 5.95 -15.25 11.91
C LEU A 92 5.62 -14.25 13.03
N LEU A 93 5.28 -13.01 12.67
CA LEU A 93 4.87 -11.96 13.60
C LEU A 93 3.63 -12.37 14.40
N ILE A 94 2.54 -12.71 13.72
CA ILE A 94 1.24 -12.99 14.36
C ILE A 94 1.21 -14.31 15.15
N SER A 95 2.17 -15.20 14.90
CA SER A 95 2.38 -16.43 15.68
C SER A 95 3.34 -16.26 16.86
N GLY A 96 3.90 -15.07 17.06
CA GLY A 96 4.83 -14.76 18.15
C GLY A 96 6.20 -15.43 18.01
N LYS A 97 6.58 -15.85 16.80
CA LYS A 97 7.88 -16.48 16.51
C LYS A 97 9.02 -15.47 16.32
N VAL A 98 8.69 -14.18 16.22
CA VAL A 98 9.64 -13.07 16.10
C VAL A 98 9.20 -11.94 17.02
N ASP A 99 10.15 -11.08 17.40
CA ASP A 99 9.82 -9.86 18.14
C ASP A 99 8.88 -8.97 17.32
N SER A 100 7.89 -8.39 18.00
CA SER A 100 6.91 -7.50 17.40
C SER A 100 7.47 -6.11 17.11
N SER A 101 8.59 -5.75 17.75
CA SER A 101 9.20 -4.42 17.63
C SER A 101 8.19 -3.28 17.82
N GLY A 102 7.25 -3.47 18.76
CA GLY A 102 6.21 -2.51 19.10
C GLY A 102 4.90 -2.63 18.30
N ILE A 103 4.80 -3.57 17.36
CA ILE A 103 3.56 -3.80 16.60
C ILE A 103 2.53 -4.51 17.49
N VAL A 104 1.34 -3.89 17.62
CA VAL A 104 0.21 -4.49 18.33
C VAL A 104 -0.35 -5.65 17.52
N CYS A 105 -0.24 -6.88 18.06
CA CYS A 105 -0.67 -8.11 17.38
C CYS A 105 -2.03 -8.66 17.84
N SER A 106 -2.70 -7.98 18.81
CA SER A 106 -4.02 -8.37 19.31
C SER A 106 -5.03 -8.51 18.18
N ASN A 107 -5.72 -9.66 18.11
CA ASN A 107 -6.67 -9.95 17.04
C ASN A 107 -7.81 -10.84 17.57
N VAL A 108 -8.91 -10.96 16.80
CA VAL A 108 -10.11 -11.71 17.23
C VAL A 108 -10.39 -12.95 16.37
N SER A 109 -9.57 -13.23 15.35
CA SER A 109 -9.90 -14.24 14.34
C SER A 109 -8.72 -15.07 13.82
N VAL A 110 -7.47 -14.70 14.12
CA VAL A 110 -6.31 -15.44 13.62
C VAL A 110 -6.12 -16.69 14.47
N LYS A 111 -6.57 -17.83 13.94
CA LYS A 111 -6.44 -19.13 14.60
C LYS A 111 -4.98 -19.39 14.99
N ASN A 112 -4.78 -19.93 16.20
CA ASN A 112 -3.47 -20.25 16.77
C ASN A 112 -2.54 -19.06 17.01
N SER A 113 -3.01 -17.81 16.87
CA SER A 113 -2.26 -16.65 17.33
C SER A 113 -2.26 -16.63 18.86
N PRO A 114 -1.09 -16.47 19.52
CA PRO A 114 -1.04 -16.27 20.97
C PRO A 114 -1.64 -14.91 21.39
N TYR A 115 -1.94 -14.04 20.42
CA TYR A 115 -2.52 -12.71 20.64
C TYR A 115 -4.04 -12.68 20.40
N LEU A 116 -4.69 -13.84 20.34
CA LEU A 116 -6.14 -13.92 20.16
C LEU A 116 -6.85 -13.40 21.42
N VAL A 117 -7.72 -12.41 21.24
CA VAL A 117 -8.55 -11.82 22.29
C VAL A 117 -10.00 -12.28 22.07
N PRO A 118 -10.73 -12.66 23.13
CA PRO A 118 -12.16 -12.95 23.02
C PRO A 118 -12.91 -11.76 22.42
N THR A 119 -13.84 -12.05 21.50
CA THR A 119 -14.61 -11.00 20.82
C THR A 119 -15.38 -10.10 21.79
N GLU A 120 -15.92 -10.67 22.87
CA GLU A 120 -16.65 -9.90 23.87
C GLU A 120 -15.76 -8.96 24.67
N ASP A 121 -14.54 -9.39 25.03
CA ASP A 121 -13.56 -8.55 25.71
C ASP A 121 -13.13 -7.39 24.80
N PHE A 122 -12.88 -7.67 23.52
CA PHE A 122 -12.55 -6.63 22.55
C PHE A 122 -13.69 -5.61 22.38
N LYS A 123 -14.94 -6.06 22.30
CA LYS A 123 -16.11 -5.16 22.27
C LYS A 123 -16.23 -4.31 23.53
N ALA A 124 -16.00 -4.91 24.71
CA ALA A 124 -16.06 -4.19 25.98
C ALA A 124 -15.00 -3.07 26.05
N GLU A 125 -13.79 -3.29 25.54
CA GLU A 125 -12.78 -2.24 25.43
C GLU A 125 -13.17 -1.14 24.42
N LEU A 126 -13.72 -1.51 23.26
CA LEU A 126 -14.19 -0.54 22.27
C LEU A 126 -15.27 0.40 22.82
N LEU A 127 -16.15 -0.10 23.69
CA LEU A 127 -17.20 0.72 24.33
C LEU A 127 -16.64 1.75 25.33
N LYS A 128 -15.40 1.60 25.80
CA LYS A 128 -14.72 2.60 26.64
C LYS A 128 -14.13 3.74 25.80
N CYS A 129 -13.94 3.52 24.49
CA CYS A 129 -13.45 4.57 23.60
C CYS A 129 -14.49 5.69 23.47
N VAL A 130 -14.01 6.91 23.22
CA VAL A 130 -14.90 8.03 22.90
C VAL A 130 -15.74 7.64 21.67
N PRO A 131 -17.06 7.85 21.69
CA PRO A 131 -17.90 7.62 20.52
C PRO A 131 -17.32 8.33 19.32
N PHE A 132 -17.34 7.65 18.16
CA PHE A 132 -16.92 8.28 16.92
C PHE A 132 -17.73 9.56 16.70
N THR A 133 -17.01 10.67 16.53
CA THR A 133 -17.57 11.94 16.09
C THR A 133 -17.05 12.24 14.70
N VAL A 134 -17.91 12.83 13.86
CA VAL A 134 -17.47 13.39 12.59
C VAL A 134 -16.60 14.60 12.92
N GLY A 135 -15.33 14.58 12.49
CA GLY A 135 -14.44 15.72 12.62
C GLY A 135 -14.86 16.87 11.70
N ASP A 136 -14.29 18.05 11.93
CA ASP A 136 -14.47 19.19 11.05
C ASP A 136 -14.04 18.87 9.62
N GLN A 137 -14.67 19.54 8.65
CA GLN A 137 -14.26 19.42 7.25
C GLN A 137 -12.79 19.88 7.11
N PRO A 138 -11.95 19.14 6.36
CA PRO A 138 -10.61 19.59 6.03
C PRO A 138 -10.66 20.97 5.36
N ASN A 139 -9.90 21.92 5.88
CA ASN A 139 -9.86 23.30 5.40
C ASN A 139 -8.46 23.73 4.90
N ASP A 140 -7.57 22.76 4.67
CA ASP A 140 -6.22 23.01 4.17
C ASP A 140 -6.29 23.54 2.73
N PRO A 141 -5.82 24.79 2.46
CA PRO A 141 -5.80 25.34 1.11
C PRO A 141 -5.01 24.49 0.11
N ALA A 142 -4.07 23.66 0.57
CA ALA A 142 -3.29 22.76 -0.28
C ALA A 142 -4.15 21.73 -1.01
N ILE A 143 -5.39 21.48 -0.56
CA ILE A 143 -6.35 20.58 -1.23
C ILE A 143 -6.68 21.08 -2.65
N GLU A 144 -6.74 22.40 -2.85
CA GLU A 144 -7.08 23.02 -4.14
C GLU A 144 -5.85 23.58 -4.87
N GLN A 145 -4.69 23.56 -4.22
CA GLN A 145 -3.47 24.15 -4.76
C GLN A 145 -2.76 23.20 -5.73
N TRP A 146 -2.39 23.73 -6.90
CA TRP A 146 -1.53 23.03 -7.85
C TRP A 146 -0.05 23.30 -7.55
N HIS A 147 0.74 22.23 -7.50
CA HIS A 147 2.19 22.29 -7.40
C HIS A 147 2.83 21.77 -8.70
N PHE A 148 3.64 22.62 -9.32
CA PHE A 148 4.40 22.27 -10.53
C PHE A 148 5.83 21.92 -10.12
N CYS A 149 6.16 20.62 -10.11
CA CYS A 149 7.44 20.11 -9.60
C CYS A 149 8.38 19.57 -10.68
N ASN A 150 7.91 19.42 -11.92
CA ASN A 150 8.73 18.97 -13.03
C ASN A 150 9.34 20.19 -13.74
N PRO A 151 10.68 20.35 -13.77
CA PRO A 151 11.32 21.46 -14.48
C PRO A 151 11.27 21.31 -16.01
N ASP A 152 10.97 20.11 -16.53
CA ASP A 152 10.99 19.79 -17.97
C ASP A 152 9.59 19.82 -18.63
N MET A 153 8.59 20.44 -17.99
CA MET A 153 7.29 20.74 -18.62
C MET A 153 7.31 22.08 -19.35
#